data_AF-A0A9P9E8H1-F1
#
_entry.id   AF-A0A9P9E8H1-F1
#
_cell.length_a   1.000
_cell.length_b   1.000
_cell.length_c   1.000
_cell.angle_alpha   90.00
_cell.angle_beta   90.00
_cell.angle_gamma   90.00
#
_symmetry.space_group_name_H-M   'P 1'
#
loop_
_entity.id
_entity.type
_entity.pdbx_description
1 polymer ?
#
loop_
_entity_poly.entity_id
_entity_poly.type
_entity_poly.pdbx_seq_one_letter_code
_entity_poly.pdbx_strand_id
1 'polypeptide(L)'
;MSILDRIPYSNVFKHSTSTKSTQTTLGTSPCTTYKIGYVTISQEIAGGLLMPGEFPTSEEVKRKTQKYTRKLFRDWVTLSAIAKRHEMLTMNTWARKSFSQRTKILLPAWPNMATQHRPDIAAFQNNSSTQSSREAYMWSYIIDLEDLPKPEKFLIFVDVRGLNQPERFVHSDLEMAQLSESSRVAMPSFLNRYTMLFLGRNNVRNCGELWPWSEDQGAFENIRNGIGIHPGHGFQA
;
A
#
# COMPACT_ATOMS: atom_id res chain seq x y z
N MET A 1 -4.12 -28.15 -16.36
CA MET A 1 -3.91 -27.17 -17.45
C MET A 1 -4.44 -25.84 -16.93
N SER A 2 -3.55 -25.02 -16.39
CA SER A 2 -3.92 -23.87 -15.55
C SER A 2 -4.28 -22.65 -16.40
N ILE A 3 -5.36 -21.97 -16.05
CA ILE A 3 -5.91 -20.80 -16.75
C ILE A 3 -5.09 -19.51 -16.47
N LEU A 4 -3.95 -19.61 -15.78
CA LEU A 4 -3.13 -18.47 -15.38
C LEU A 4 -2.02 -18.06 -16.37
N ASP A 5 -1.87 -18.73 -17.52
CA ASP A 5 -0.79 -18.42 -18.49
C ASP A 5 -1.17 -17.38 -19.58
N ARG A 6 -2.20 -16.55 -19.38
CA ARG A 6 -2.65 -15.58 -20.41
C ARG A 6 -3.01 -14.19 -19.88
N ILE A 7 -2.08 -13.52 -19.20
CA ILE A 7 -2.14 -12.05 -19.11
C ILE A 7 -0.75 -11.46 -19.42
N PRO A 8 -0.49 -10.98 -20.64
CA PRO A 8 0.73 -10.22 -20.93
C PRO A 8 0.58 -8.80 -20.39
N TYR A 9 1.37 -8.46 -19.35
CA TYR A 9 1.61 -7.07 -18.97
C TYR A 9 2.57 -6.44 -19.98
N SER A 10 2.02 -5.86 -21.04
CA SER A 10 2.76 -4.98 -21.94
C SER A 10 1.91 -3.77 -22.33
N ASN A 11 2.53 -2.59 -22.20
CA ASN A 11 2.22 -1.33 -22.86
C ASN A 11 1.03 -0.50 -22.36
N VAL A 12 1.28 0.36 -21.37
CA VAL A 12 0.69 1.73 -21.37
C VAL A 12 1.71 2.75 -20.85
N PHE A 13 2.75 3.03 -21.63
CA PHE A 13 3.38 4.35 -21.63
C PHE A 13 3.54 4.76 -23.09
N LYS A 14 2.53 5.44 -23.62
CA LYS A 14 2.62 6.08 -24.93
C LYS A 14 3.26 7.46 -24.77
N HIS A 15 4.33 7.64 -25.54
CA HIS A 15 5.02 8.90 -25.77
C HIS A 15 4.07 10.05 -26.13
N SER A 16 4.34 11.24 -25.60
CA SER A 16 4.11 12.47 -26.34
C SER A 16 5.44 13.20 -26.54
N THR A 17 5.55 13.73 -27.75
CA THR A 17 6.75 14.15 -28.46
C THR A 17 7.15 15.60 -28.17
N SER A 18 8.46 15.80 -28.16
CA SER A 18 9.23 17.00 -28.47
C SER A 18 8.50 18.24 -29.02
N THR A 19 8.82 19.40 -28.42
CA THR A 19 9.00 20.66 -29.15
C THR A 19 10.37 21.26 -28.80
N LYS A 20 11.13 21.61 -29.84
CA LYS A 20 12.45 22.28 -29.79
C LYS A 20 12.30 23.79 -29.72
N SER A 21 13.20 24.47 -29.02
CA SER A 21 13.89 25.75 -29.36
C SER A 21 14.80 26.09 -28.15
N THR A 22 16.02 26.63 -28.17
CA THR A 22 16.92 27.25 -29.15
C THR A 22 18.35 27.11 -28.57
N GLN A 23 19.36 26.94 -29.43
CA GLN A 23 20.79 26.94 -29.06
C GLN A 23 21.32 28.37 -28.92
N THR A 24 22.15 28.65 -27.89
CA THR A 24 23.17 29.71 -27.89
C THR A 24 24.39 29.32 -27.03
N THR A 25 25.47 28.97 -27.74
CA THR A 25 26.94 29.09 -27.48
C THR A 25 27.58 28.99 -26.08
N LEU A 26 28.53 28.01 -26.02
CA LEU A 26 29.94 28.05 -25.56
C LEU A 26 30.31 28.61 -24.18
N GLY A 27 30.84 27.73 -23.32
CA GLY A 27 31.67 28.11 -22.18
C GLY A 27 31.99 26.93 -21.26
N THR A 28 33.21 26.39 -21.39
CA THR A 28 33.98 25.59 -20.41
C THR A 28 33.34 25.36 -19.03
N SER A 29 33.04 24.10 -18.67
CA SER A 29 32.62 23.71 -17.32
C SER A 29 33.83 23.32 -16.44
N PRO A 30 34.09 24.03 -15.33
CA PRO A 30 34.75 23.46 -14.17
C PRO A 30 33.72 22.76 -13.25
N CYS A 31 34.17 21.71 -12.55
CA CYS A 31 33.40 20.97 -11.54
C CYS A 31 32.50 21.87 -10.70
N THR A 32 31.19 21.76 -10.90
CA THR A 32 30.21 22.48 -10.07
C THR A 32 29.79 21.57 -8.92
N THR A 33 30.31 21.89 -7.74
CA THR A 33 29.80 21.44 -6.45
C THR A 33 28.31 21.79 -6.35
N TYR A 34 27.43 20.79 -6.35
CA TYR A 34 26.01 21.00 -6.07
C TYR A 34 25.85 21.34 -4.58
N LYS A 35 25.71 22.63 -4.28
CA LYS A 35 25.14 23.09 -3.01
C LYS A 35 23.68 22.62 -2.99
N ILE A 36 23.40 21.54 -2.27
CA ILE A 36 22.04 21.19 -1.86
C ILE A 36 21.61 22.33 -0.94
N GLY A 37 20.72 23.19 -1.43
CA GLY A 37 20.14 24.28 -0.66
C GLY A 37 19.54 23.73 0.63
N TYR A 38 19.97 24.28 1.76
CA TYR A 38 19.29 24.10 3.03
C TYR A 38 17.90 24.70 2.89
N VAL A 39 16.87 23.86 2.73
CA VAL A 39 15.52 24.28 3.03
C VAL A 39 15.35 24.12 4.53
N THR A 40 15.74 25.15 5.27
CA THR A 40 15.17 25.41 6.58
C THR A 40 13.68 25.64 6.34
N ILE A 41 12.82 24.71 6.75
CA ILE A 41 11.37 24.91 6.73
C ILE A 41 11.05 25.86 7.87
N SER A 42 11.33 27.14 7.66
CA SER A 42 10.73 28.23 8.41
C SER A 42 9.42 28.60 7.72
N GLN A 43 8.36 28.54 8.52
CA GLN A 43 7.02 29.10 8.37
C GLN A 43 6.78 30.03 7.16
N GLU A 44 5.66 29.76 6.48
CA GLU A 44 5.00 30.56 5.43
C GLU A 44 5.43 30.28 3.97
N ILE A 45 4.82 29.25 3.37
CA ILE A 45 4.66 29.15 1.91
C ILE A 45 3.17 28.98 1.59
N ALA A 46 2.58 30.06 1.07
CA ALA A 46 1.27 30.09 0.46
C ALA A 46 1.28 29.19 -0.80
N GLY A 47 0.96 27.93 -0.61
CA GLY A 47 0.98 26.93 -1.69
C GLY A 47 0.54 25.54 -1.24
N GLY A 48 -0.39 25.44 -0.29
CA GLY A 48 -1.21 24.24 -0.02
C GLY A 48 -0.53 22.87 0.06
N LEU A 49 0.77 22.78 0.31
CA LEU A 49 1.47 21.50 0.42
C LEU A 49 0.97 20.79 1.68
N LEU A 50 0.49 19.56 1.48
CA LEU A 50 -0.04 18.73 2.54
C LEU A 50 1.11 18.37 3.49
N MET A 51 1.02 18.83 4.73
CA MET A 51 2.00 18.50 5.75
C MET A 51 1.87 17.00 6.10
N PRO A 52 2.98 16.25 6.14
CA PRO A 52 2.99 14.88 6.67
C PRO A 52 2.44 14.84 8.09
N GLY A 53 1.79 13.72 8.44
CA GLY A 53 1.21 13.56 9.79
C GLY A 53 2.26 13.52 10.90
N GLU A 54 3.42 12.90 10.64
CA GLU A 54 4.52 12.74 11.60
C GLU A 54 5.87 12.66 10.88
N PHE A 55 6.97 12.98 11.59
CA PHE A 55 8.35 12.86 11.11
C PHE A 55 9.16 11.89 11.99
N PRO A 56 8.96 10.57 11.86
CA PRO A 56 9.63 9.58 12.69
C PRO A 56 11.12 9.47 12.38
N THR A 57 11.90 9.03 13.35
CA THR A 57 13.31 8.68 13.18
C THR A 57 13.48 7.31 12.50
N SER A 58 14.65 7.05 11.90
CA SER A 58 14.91 5.79 11.20
C SER A 58 14.82 4.58 12.13
N GLU A 59 15.26 4.74 13.38
CA GLU A 59 15.25 3.75 14.45
C GLU A 59 13.81 3.42 14.89
N GLU A 60 12.95 4.44 14.99
CA GLU A 60 11.53 4.24 15.30
C GLU A 60 10.83 3.46 14.19
N VAL A 61 11.09 3.81 12.93
CA VAL A 61 10.54 3.08 11.78
C VAL A 61 11.02 1.63 11.81
N LYS A 62 12.33 1.37 11.91
CA LYS A 62 12.88 0.00 12.00
C LYS A 62 12.23 -0.82 13.12
N ARG A 63 12.09 -0.24 14.32
CA ARG A 63 11.49 -0.91 15.49
C ARG A 63 10.01 -1.25 15.26
N LYS A 64 9.20 -0.29 14.77
CA LYS A 64 7.78 -0.53 14.51
C LYS A 64 7.60 -1.52 13.36
N THR A 65 8.34 -1.37 12.25
CA THR A 65 8.33 -2.32 11.14
C THR A 65 8.59 -3.73 11.63
N GLN A 66 9.64 -3.95 12.43
CA GLN A 66 9.94 -5.29 12.94
C GLN A 66 8.79 -5.87 13.77
N LYS A 67 8.12 -5.04 14.59
CA LYS A 67 6.93 -5.45 15.37
C LYS A 67 5.77 -5.84 14.44
N TYR A 68 5.47 -5.02 13.44
CA TYR A 68 4.37 -5.28 12.50
C TYR A 68 4.65 -6.47 11.61
N THR A 69 5.85 -6.60 11.07
CA THR A 69 6.26 -7.73 10.24
C THR A 69 6.15 -9.05 11.03
N ARG A 70 6.58 -9.10 12.30
CA ARG A 70 6.38 -10.31 13.14
C ARG A 70 4.90 -10.68 13.28
N LYS A 71 4.05 -9.69 13.52
CA LYS A 71 2.60 -9.90 13.63
C LYS A 71 2.02 -10.40 12.30
N LEU A 72 2.34 -9.71 11.19
CA LEU A 72 1.90 -10.02 9.84
C LEU A 72 2.20 -11.47 9.45
N PHE A 73 3.45 -11.90 9.63
CA PHE A 73 3.85 -13.27 9.27
C PHE A 73 3.24 -14.32 10.19
N ARG A 74 3.07 -14.04 11.49
CA ARG A 74 2.37 -14.95 12.40
C ARG A 74 0.91 -15.16 11.97
N ASP A 75 0.22 -14.07 11.68
CA ASP A 75 -1.19 -14.09 11.30
C ASP A 75 -1.33 -14.75 9.91
N TRP A 76 -0.41 -14.46 8.97
CA TRP A 76 -0.33 -15.11 7.66
C TRP A 76 -0.06 -16.63 7.74
N VAL A 77 0.89 -17.08 8.56
CA VAL A 77 1.14 -18.53 8.75
C VAL A 77 -0.12 -19.24 9.24
N THR A 78 -0.83 -18.62 10.18
CA THR A 78 -2.09 -19.14 10.72
C THR A 78 -3.15 -19.23 9.62
N LEU A 79 -3.36 -18.15 8.86
CA LEU A 79 -4.31 -18.13 7.74
C LEU A 79 -3.94 -19.15 6.66
N SER A 80 -2.66 -19.23 6.28
CA SER A 80 -2.17 -20.15 5.26
C SER A 80 -2.37 -21.62 5.66
N ALA A 81 -2.12 -21.95 6.94
CA ALA A 81 -2.36 -23.28 7.46
C ALA A 81 -3.86 -23.65 7.43
N ILE A 82 -4.74 -22.71 7.82
CA ILE A 82 -6.19 -22.92 7.78
C ILE A 82 -6.68 -23.08 6.33
N ALA A 83 -6.25 -22.19 5.44
CA ALA A 83 -6.61 -22.20 4.03
C ALA A 83 -6.22 -23.54 3.39
N LYS A 84 -4.97 -23.98 3.55
CA LYS A 84 -4.49 -25.25 2.98
C LYS A 84 -5.19 -26.48 3.57
N ARG A 85 -5.43 -26.50 4.88
CA ARG A 85 -6.00 -27.67 5.56
C ARG A 85 -7.50 -27.84 5.28
N HIS A 86 -8.21 -26.72 5.17
CA HIS A 86 -9.67 -26.71 5.13
C HIS A 86 -10.21 -26.10 3.84
N GLU A 87 -9.43 -26.01 2.77
CA GLU A 87 -9.83 -25.39 1.50
C GLU A 87 -11.18 -25.92 1.01
N MET A 88 -11.24 -27.22 0.71
CA MET A 88 -12.44 -27.87 0.18
C MET A 88 -13.64 -27.82 1.14
N LEU A 89 -13.39 -27.96 2.45
CA LEU A 89 -14.44 -27.90 3.47
C LEU A 89 -15.00 -26.47 3.61
N THR A 90 -14.13 -25.47 3.59
CA THR A 90 -14.47 -24.04 3.64
C THR A 90 -15.25 -23.65 2.40
N MET A 91 -14.78 -24.03 1.21
CA MET A 91 -15.46 -23.78 -0.06
C MET A 91 -16.89 -24.35 -0.06
N ASN A 92 -17.02 -25.65 0.21
CA ASN A 92 -18.34 -26.32 0.18
C ASN A 92 -19.28 -25.78 1.25
N THR A 93 -18.77 -25.50 2.46
CA THR A 93 -19.60 -24.99 3.56
C THR A 93 -20.01 -23.55 3.34
N TRP A 94 -19.10 -22.72 2.82
CA TRP A 94 -19.39 -21.32 2.52
C TRP A 94 -20.39 -21.19 1.37
N ALA A 95 -20.20 -21.96 0.28
CA ALA A 95 -21.09 -21.96 -0.88
C ALA A 95 -22.54 -22.31 -0.52
N ARG A 96 -22.76 -23.25 0.42
CA ARG A 96 -24.11 -23.65 0.87
C ARG A 96 -24.82 -22.64 1.77
N LYS A 97 -24.10 -21.73 2.43
CA LYS A 97 -24.73 -20.76 3.34
C LYS A 97 -25.48 -19.68 2.57
N SER A 98 -26.59 -19.20 3.11
CA SER A 98 -27.25 -18.01 2.56
C SER A 98 -26.45 -16.74 2.88
N PHE A 99 -26.73 -15.66 2.14
CA PHE A 99 -26.14 -14.35 2.41
C PHE A 99 -26.30 -13.93 3.88
N SER A 100 -27.52 -14.01 4.44
CA SER A 100 -27.79 -13.67 5.83
C SER A 100 -26.99 -14.53 6.83
N GLN A 101 -26.81 -15.82 6.55
CA GLN A 101 -26.00 -16.70 7.41
C GLN A 101 -24.51 -16.32 7.36
N ARG A 102 -23.99 -15.94 6.19
CA ARG A 102 -22.60 -15.49 6.04
C ARG A 102 -22.37 -14.16 6.75
N THR A 103 -23.27 -13.20 6.59
CA THR A 103 -23.23 -11.92 7.31
C THR A 103 -23.24 -12.12 8.83
N LYS A 104 -24.06 -13.03 9.35
CA LYS A 104 -24.08 -13.40 10.78
C LYS A 104 -22.77 -14.00 11.28
N ILE A 105 -21.96 -14.59 10.40
CA ILE A 105 -20.62 -15.10 10.74
C ILE A 105 -19.57 -14.00 10.67
N LEU A 106 -19.69 -13.08 9.70
CA LEU A 106 -18.71 -12.02 9.46
C LEU A 106 -18.78 -10.89 10.50
N LEU A 107 -19.99 -10.42 10.87
CA LEU A 107 -20.16 -9.30 11.79
C LEU A 107 -19.55 -9.53 13.19
N PRO A 108 -19.63 -10.71 13.80
CA PRO A 108 -18.91 -10.97 15.06
C PRO A 108 -17.39 -10.92 14.93
N ALA A 109 -16.85 -11.27 13.77
CA ALA A 109 -15.40 -11.23 13.52
C ALA A 109 -14.92 -9.80 13.18
N TRP A 110 -15.77 -8.99 12.56
CA TRP A 110 -15.50 -7.59 12.22
C TRP A 110 -16.77 -6.74 12.40
N PRO A 111 -16.97 -6.14 13.58
CA PRO A 111 -18.21 -5.41 13.91
C PRO A 111 -18.44 -4.15 13.07
N ASN A 112 -17.36 -3.42 12.72
CA ASN A 112 -17.42 -2.16 11.97
C ASN A 112 -17.22 -2.34 10.46
N MET A 113 -17.69 -3.45 9.89
CA MET A 113 -17.54 -3.70 8.45
C MET A 113 -18.40 -2.71 7.65
N ALA A 114 -17.83 -2.15 6.58
CA ALA A 114 -18.57 -1.26 5.69
C ALA A 114 -19.77 -1.97 5.05
N THR A 115 -20.88 -1.25 4.87
CA THR A 115 -22.13 -1.84 4.38
C THR A 115 -22.22 -1.96 2.86
N GLN A 116 -21.41 -1.21 2.13
CA GLN A 116 -21.50 -1.05 0.67
C GLN A 116 -20.12 -1.12 0.03
N HIS A 117 -20.10 -1.49 -1.26
CA HIS A 117 -18.90 -1.48 -2.09
C HIS A 117 -18.29 -0.06 -2.17
N ARG A 118 -16.96 0.02 -2.16
CA ARG A 118 -16.21 1.29 -2.20
C ARG A 118 -16.65 2.30 -1.13
N PRO A 119 -16.53 1.95 0.15
CA PRO A 119 -16.93 2.83 1.24
C PRO A 119 -16.06 4.11 1.31
N ASP A 120 -14.87 4.09 0.72
CA ASP A 120 -14.00 5.23 0.49
C ASP A 120 -14.65 6.30 -0.42
N ILE A 121 -15.28 5.89 -1.53
CA ILE A 121 -15.96 6.82 -2.44
C ILE A 121 -17.17 7.45 -1.74
N ALA A 122 -17.95 6.65 -1.02
CA ALA A 122 -19.11 7.16 -0.30
C ALA A 122 -18.71 8.12 0.82
N ALA A 123 -17.64 7.80 1.56
CA ALA A 123 -17.08 8.70 2.56
C ALA A 123 -16.59 10.02 1.93
N PHE A 124 -15.95 9.93 0.77
CA PHE A 124 -15.48 11.09 0.02
C PHE A 124 -16.63 11.98 -0.44
N GLN A 125 -17.68 11.41 -1.03
CA GLN A 125 -18.88 12.13 -1.47
C GLN A 125 -19.60 12.84 -0.31
N ASN A 126 -19.61 12.21 0.87
CA ASN A 126 -20.22 12.77 2.07
C ASN A 126 -19.33 13.78 2.81
N ASN A 127 -18.14 14.11 2.27
CA ASN A 127 -17.12 14.94 2.91
C ASN A 127 -16.72 14.45 4.32
N SER A 128 -16.90 13.16 4.61
CA SER A 128 -16.50 12.57 5.88
C SER A 128 -15.00 12.30 5.85
N SER A 129 -14.23 13.32 6.22
CA SER A 129 -12.77 13.26 6.39
C SER A 129 -12.35 12.92 7.83
N THR A 130 -13.29 12.41 8.63
CA THR A 130 -13.05 12.09 10.03
C THR A 130 -12.19 10.84 10.18
N GLN A 131 -11.42 10.77 11.27
CA GLN A 131 -10.67 9.57 11.68
C GLN A 131 -11.58 8.33 11.81
N SER A 132 -12.86 8.50 12.15
CA SER A 132 -13.85 7.41 12.18
C SER A 132 -14.14 6.80 10.81
N SER A 133 -13.89 7.54 9.72
CA SER A 133 -14.04 7.06 8.34
C SER A 133 -12.76 6.39 7.84
N ARG A 134 -11.66 6.44 8.59
CA ARG A 134 -10.35 5.93 8.16
C ARG A 134 -10.39 4.46 7.76
N GLU A 135 -11.15 3.62 8.47
CA GLU A 135 -11.31 2.21 8.10
C GLU A 135 -11.95 2.04 6.72
N ALA A 136 -12.91 2.89 6.35
CA ALA A 136 -13.54 2.88 5.03
C ALA A 136 -12.55 3.24 3.91
N TYR A 137 -11.64 4.19 4.17
CA TYR A 137 -10.60 4.57 3.22
C TYR A 137 -9.45 3.57 3.12
N MET A 138 -9.23 2.73 4.13
CA MET A 138 -8.18 1.71 4.13
C MET A 138 -8.63 0.40 3.47
N TRP A 139 -9.93 0.04 3.56
CA TRP A 139 -10.44 -1.27 3.16
C TRP A 139 -11.47 -1.19 2.02
N SER A 140 -11.10 -0.58 0.90
CA SER A 140 -12.06 -0.08 -0.09
C SER A 140 -12.73 -1.12 -1.01
N TYR A 141 -12.09 -2.25 -1.34
CA TYR A 141 -12.50 -3.02 -2.53
C TYR A 141 -13.10 -4.42 -2.30
N ILE A 142 -12.84 -5.07 -1.16
CA ILE A 142 -13.22 -6.48 -0.98
C ILE A 142 -13.87 -6.75 0.39
N ILE A 143 -13.56 -5.96 1.41
CA ILE A 143 -13.96 -6.26 2.79
C ILE A 143 -15.14 -5.39 3.21
N ASP A 144 -16.28 -5.63 2.58
CA ASP A 144 -17.56 -5.01 2.88
C ASP A 144 -18.69 -6.06 2.92
N LEU A 145 -19.83 -5.67 3.48
CA LEU A 145 -21.00 -6.54 3.65
C LEU A 145 -21.76 -6.80 2.35
N GLU A 146 -21.56 -5.99 1.30
CA GLU A 146 -22.19 -6.21 0.01
C GLU A 146 -21.48 -7.34 -0.75
N ASP A 147 -20.16 -7.37 -0.65
CA ASP A 147 -19.29 -8.20 -1.48
C ASP A 147 -18.73 -9.42 -0.77
N LEU A 148 -18.24 -9.29 0.45
CA LEU A 148 -17.59 -10.40 1.15
C LEU A 148 -18.55 -11.58 1.42
N PRO A 149 -19.86 -11.39 1.69
CA PRO A 149 -20.77 -12.54 1.83
C PRO A 149 -21.10 -13.23 0.50
N LYS A 150 -20.65 -12.73 -0.66
CA LYS A 150 -20.79 -13.44 -1.93
C LYS A 150 -19.89 -14.70 -1.90
N PRO A 151 -20.37 -15.84 -2.41
CA PRO A 151 -19.67 -17.12 -2.25
C PRO A 151 -18.27 -17.09 -2.87
N GLU A 152 -18.16 -16.50 -4.06
CA GLU A 152 -16.91 -16.46 -4.82
C GLU A 152 -15.90 -15.48 -4.21
N LYS A 153 -16.35 -14.27 -3.84
CA LYS A 153 -15.46 -13.20 -3.37
C LYS A 153 -14.70 -13.57 -2.09
N PHE A 154 -15.38 -14.14 -1.10
CA PHE A 154 -14.73 -14.61 0.13
C PHE A 154 -13.69 -15.70 -0.15
N LEU A 155 -14.03 -16.66 -1.01
CA LEU A 155 -13.14 -17.79 -1.30
C LEU A 155 -11.91 -17.32 -2.06
N ILE A 156 -12.07 -16.48 -3.08
CA ILE A 156 -10.97 -15.86 -3.82
C ILE A 156 -10.10 -15.05 -2.86
N PHE A 157 -10.70 -14.26 -1.96
CA PHE A 157 -9.95 -13.45 -1.00
C PHE A 157 -9.08 -14.32 -0.07
N VAL A 158 -9.67 -15.35 0.55
CA VAL A 158 -8.96 -16.25 1.46
C VAL A 158 -7.89 -17.05 0.73
N ASP A 159 -8.19 -17.54 -0.47
CA ASP A 159 -7.25 -18.31 -1.28
C ASP A 159 -6.04 -17.46 -1.69
N VAL A 160 -6.30 -16.32 -2.32
CA VAL A 160 -5.25 -15.41 -2.79
C VAL A 160 -4.40 -14.90 -1.62
N ARG A 161 -5.00 -14.43 -0.53
CA ARG A 161 -4.27 -13.87 0.63
C ARG A 161 -3.63 -14.95 1.52
N GLY A 162 -4.19 -16.15 1.56
CA GLY A 162 -3.70 -17.27 2.38
C GLY A 162 -2.60 -18.08 1.70
N LEU A 163 -2.59 -18.17 0.37
CA LEU A 163 -1.59 -18.96 -0.36
C LEU A 163 -0.39 -18.16 -0.86
N ASN A 164 -0.51 -16.83 -0.95
CA ASN A 164 0.57 -15.95 -1.42
C ASN A 164 1.27 -15.22 -0.27
N GLN A 165 2.55 -14.89 -0.47
CA GLN A 165 3.33 -14.14 0.52
C GLN A 165 2.80 -12.70 0.68
N PRO A 166 2.79 -12.13 1.90
CA PRO A 166 2.26 -10.79 2.15
C PRO A 166 2.89 -9.68 1.29
N GLU A 167 4.18 -9.80 0.97
CA GLU A 167 4.90 -8.78 0.19
C GLU A 167 4.28 -8.51 -1.19
N ARG A 168 3.57 -9.49 -1.77
CA ARG A 168 2.98 -9.39 -3.10
C ARG A 168 1.83 -8.40 -3.16
N PHE A 169 1.23 -8.11 -2.01
CA PHE A 169 0.07 -7.24 -1.91
C PHE A 169 0.42 -5.82 -1.51
N VAL A 170 1.66 -5.52 -1.13
CA VAL A 170 2.02 -4.22 -0.56
C VAL A 170 1.72 -3.07 -1.54
N HIS A 171 2.11 -3.23 -2.80
CA HIS A 171 1.87 -2.21 -3.83
C HIS A 171 0.39 -2.07 -4.16
N SER A 172 -0.34 -3.19 -4.30
CA SER A 172 -1.78 -3.13 -4.55
C SER A 172 -2.53 -2.53 -3.37
N ASP A 173 -2.16 -2.89 -2.13
CA ASP A 173 -2.80 -2.37 -0.92
C ASP A 173 -2.55 -0.86 -0.79
N LEU A 174 -1.35 -0.40 -1.14
CA LEU A 174 -1.02 1.02 -1.16
C LEU A 174 -1.78 1.78 -2.24
N GLU A 175 -1.88 1.23 -3.46
CA GLU A 175 -2.67 1.82 -4.54
C GLU A 175 -4.14 1.95 -4.13
N MET A 176 -4.69 0.94 -3.45
CA MET A 176 -6.07 1.00 -2.94
C MET A 176 -6.26 2.06 -1.85
N ALA A 177 -5.24 2.33 -1.04
CA ALA A 177 -5.28 3.36 -0.01
C ALA A 177 -5.07 4.79 -0.55
N GLN A 178 -4.79 4.98 -1.83
CA GLN A 178 -4.44 6.30 -2.41
C GLN A 178 -5.54 7.37 -2.22
N LEU A 179 -6.82 6.97 -2.22
CA LEU A 179 -7.91 7.91 -1.98
C LEU A 179 -7.86 8.46 -0.55
N SER A 180 -7.41 7.66 0.42
CA SER A 180 -7.25 8.09 1.82
C SER A 180 -6.28 9.27 1.97
N GLU A 181 -5.21 9.26 1.17
CA GLU A 181 -4.15 10.28 1.17
C GLU A 181 -4.64 11.54 0.45
N SER A 182 -5.26 11.36 -0.71
CA SER A 182 -5.84 12.45 -1.50
C SER A 182 -6.94 13.19 -0.72
N SER A 183 -7.66 12.47 0.13
CA SER A 183 -8.72 12.99 1.01
C SER A 183 -8.20 13.55 2.33
N ARG A 184 -6.89 13.48 2.59
CA ARG A 184 -6.22 13.91 3.85
C ARG A 184 -6.69 13.15 5.10
N VAL A 185 -7.32 11.99 4.94
CA VAL A 185 -7.83 11.18 6.06
C VAL A 185 -6.72 10.36 6.71
N ALA A 186 -5.78 9.89 5.90
CA ALA A 186 -4.60 9.19 6.36
C ALA A 186 -3.36 9.73 5.66
N MET A 187 -2.82 10.84 6.19
CA MET A 187 -1.57 11.37 5.68
C MET A 187 -0.40 10.46 6.09
N PRO A 188 0.42 9.95 5.14
CA PRO A 188 1.61 9.19 5.49
C PRO A 188 2.57 10.04 6.33
N SER A 189 3.33 9.38 7.20
CA SER A 189 4.47 10.01 7.86
C SER A 189 5.56 10.35 6.83
N PHE A 190 6.55 11.17 7.19
CA PHE A 190 7.65 11.48 6.28
C PHE A 190 9.02 11.19 6.88
N LEU A 191 9.79 10.36 6.17
CA LEU A 191 11.16 10.01 6.52
C LEU A 191 12.05 10.23 5.30
N ASN A 192 12.86 11.28 5.35
CA ASN A 192 13.70 11.71 4.25
C ASN A 192 14.92 10.80 4.05
N ARG A 193 15.34 10.60 2.80
CA ARG A 193 16.56 9.88 2.38
C ARG A 193 16.59 8.37 2.67
N TYR A 194 15.42 7.75 2.78
CA TYR A 194 15.29 6.31 2.93
C TYR A 194 14.29 5.75 1.93
N THR A 195 14.53 4.50 1.54
CA THR A 195 13.62 3.69 0.75
C THR A 195 13.26 2.45 1.53
N MET A 196 11.97 2.12 1.59
CA MET A 196 11.50 0.88 2.19
C MET A 196 11.29 -0.17 1.11
N LEU A 197 11.86 -1.36 1.30
CA LEU A 197 11.83 -2.44 0.32
C LEU A 197 10.98 -3.62 0.81
N PHE A 198 10.10 -4.08 -0.07
CA PHE A 198 9.25 -5.25 0.15
C PHE A 198 9.46 -6.33 -0.91
N LEU A 199 9.89 -5.94 -2.12
CA LEU A 199 10.06 -6.88 -3.23
C LEU A 199 11.19 -7.88 -2.96
N GLY A 200 10.88 -9.17 -3.04
CA GLY A 200 11.83 -10.26 -2.75
C GLY A 200 12.20 -10.35 -1.26
N ARG A 201 11.42 -9.72 -0.39
CA ARG A 201 11.64 -9.67 1.06
C ARG A 201 10.55 -10.45 1.78
N ASN A 202 10.70 -11.76 1.75
CA ASN A 202 9.67 -12.71 2.14
C ASN A 202 9.78 -13.33 3.53
N ASN A 203 10.57 -12.72 4.40
CA ASN A 203 10.72 -13.19 5.76
C ASN A 203 10.60 -12.04 6.76
N VAL A 204 10.47 -12.44 8.02
CA VAL A 204 10.25 -11.52 9.14
C VAL A 204 11.40 -10.53 9.32
N ARG A 205 12.61 -10.89 8.90
CA ARG A 205 13.80 -10.06 9.11
C ARG A 205 13.95 -8.98 8.05
N ASN A 206 13.47 -9.25 6.84
CA ASN A 206 13.81 -8.44 5.66
C ASN A 206 12.60 -7.74 5.03
N CYS A 207 11.36 -8.14 5.36
CA CYS A 207 10.14 -7.48 4.89
C CYS A 207 10.01 -6.08 5.50
N GLY A 208 9.97 -5.06 4.64
CA GLY A 208 9.93 -3.65 5.02
C GLY A 208 11.29 -3.07 5.42
N GLU A 209 12.38 -3.66 4.93
CA GLU A 209 13.74 -3.20 5.22
C GLU A 209 13.96 -1.76 4.74
N LEU A 210 14.61 -0.93 5.57
CA LEU A 210 14.95 0.46 5.24
C LEU A 210 16.36 0.54 4.68
N TRP A 211 16.47 1.17 3.51
CA TRP A 211 17.73 1.45 2.83
C TRP A 211 18.01 2.95 2.75
N PRO A 212 19.12 3.43 3.32
CA PRO A 212 19.53 4.82 3.22
C PRO A 212 20.07 5.13 1.83
N TRP A 213 19.71 6.30 1.28
CA TRP A 213 20.21 6.73 -0.03
C TRP A 213 21.70 7.08 -0.04
N SER A 214 22.32 7.24 1.13
CA SER A 214 23.75 7.51 1.25
C SER A 214 24.61 6.28 0.95
N GLU A 215 24.08 5.08 1.11
CA GLU A 215 24.82 3.83 0.91
C GLU A 215 24.64 3.28 -0.52
N ASP A 216 23.48 3.48 -1.13
CA ASP A 216 23.20 3.06 -2.50
C ASP A 216 22.34 4.09 -3.23
N GLN A 217 22.86 4.65 -4.33
CA GLN A 217 22.12 5.55 -5.20
C GLN A 217 20.94 4.83 -5.89
N GLY A 218 21.05 3.51 -6.08
CA GLY A 218 19.96 2.65 -6.54
C GLY A 218 18.76 2.63 -5.60
N ALA A 219 18.95 2.87 -4.30
CA ALA A 219 17.85 2.96 -3.35
C ALA A 219 16.88 4.11 -3.68
N PHE A 220 17.39 5.26 -4.12
CA PHE A 220 16.55 6.38 -4.55
C PHE A 220 15.79 6.05 -5.84
N GLU A 221 16.49 5.49 -6.83
CA GLU A 221 15.87 5.09 -8.10
C GLU A 221 14.79 4.02 -7.92
N ASN A 222 14.90 3.16 -6.91
CA ASN A 222 13.86 2.18 -6.60
C ASN A 222 12.51 2.81 -6.27
N ILE A 223 12.47 3.94 -5.56
CA ILE A 223 11.20 4.67 -5.34
C ILE A 223 10.68 5.22 -6.66
N ARG A 224 11.56 5.85 -7.45
CA ARG A 224 11.19 6.44 -8.73
C ARG A 224 10.65 5.41 -9.72
N ASN A 225 11.19 4.20 -9.68
CA ASN A 225 10.79 3.08 -10.53
C ASN A 225 9.59 2.30 -9.98
N GLY A 226 9.01 2.70 -8.84
CA GLY A 226 7.87 2.01 -8.21
C GLY A 226 8.21 0.64 -7.61
N ILE A 227 9.51 0.33 -7.44
CA ILE A 227 9.98 -0.92 -6.83
C ILE A 227 9.99 -0.78 -5.31
N GLY A 228 10.51 0.35 -4.84
CA GLY A 228 10.56 0.74 -3.43
C GLY A 228 9.40 1.63 -3.06
N ILE A 229 9.12 1.69 -1.77
CA ILE A 229 8.04 2.50 -1.21
C ILE A 229 8.67 3.54 -0.28
N HIS A 230 8.15 4.75 -0.31
CA HIS A 230 8.58 5.76 0.65
C HIS A 230 8.15 5.32 2.07
N PRO A 231 9.05 5.33 3.07
CA PRO A 231 8.79 4.73 4.38
C PRO A 231 7.51 5.22 5.05
N GLY A 232 7.13 6.47 4.81
CA GLY A 232 5.86 7.03 5.23
C GLY A 232 4.62 6.23 4.89
N HIS A 233 4.57 5.69 3.67
CA HIS A 233 3.45 4.93 3.14
C HIS A 233 3.46 3.50 3.70
N GLY A 234 4.64 2.87 3.75
CA GLY A 234 4.80 1.55 4.39
C GLY A 234 4.62 1.54 5.91
N PHE A 235 4.51 2.73 6.53
CA PHE A 235 4.39 2.96 7.97
C PHE A 235 2.98 3.40 8.40
N GLN A 236 2.00 3.43 7.49
CA GLN A 236 0.62 3.74 7.83
C GLN A 236 0.02 2.60 8.68
N ALA A 237 -0.11 2.83 9.99
CA ALA A 237 -0.76 1.94 10.96
C ALA A 237 -2.04 2.57 11.50
#